data_AF-A0A2V8SNE8-F1
#
_entry.id   AF-A0A2V8SNE8-F1
#
_cell.length_a   1.000
_cell.length_b   1.000
_cell.length_c   1.000
_cell.angle_alpha   90.00
_cell.angle_beta   90.00
_cell.angle_gamma   90.00
#
_symmetry.space_group_name_H-M   'P 1'
#
loop_
_entity.id
_entity.type
_entity.pdbx_description
1 polymer ?
#
loop_
_entity_poly.entity_id
_entity_poly.type
_entity_poly.pdbx_seq_one_letter_code
_entity_poly.pdbx_strand_id
1 'polypeptide(L)'
;MTRNVHDCKLESVETMIKDLGAGVVSVWEGLRPITKKMLEGVMSAGINTPPTNSAQKFSYDAHADWELSRLLTALDEQTKKGSNADILHEIAQLAETCASVLEAQSGSAEVFIQLAERAIKQHNYNKLDKLADRLSERFSSGEIAEIVRQTDVPQIRAIAYETLALLPIPSILPLLDDPLYSDIAANALEQKAYEYDSEEARDLLDQLDLGNEIRSD
;
A
#
# COMPACT_ATOMS: atom_id res chain seq x y z
N MET A 1 3.45 -5.90 -45.07
CA MET A 1 2.99 -6.86 -44.05
C MET A 1 3.93 -6.79 -42.85
N THR A 2 3.78 -5.76 -42.02
CA THR A 2 4.47 -5.64 -40.73
C THR A 2 3.42 -5.85 -39.66
N ARG A 3 3.10 -7.12 -39.36
CA ARG A 3 2.41 -7.44 -38.10
C ARG A 3 3.39 -7.05 -36.99
N ASN A 4 3.00 -6.04 -36.22
CA ASN A 4 3.83 -5.45 -35.18
C ASN A 4 4.22 -6.53 -34.17
N VAL A 5 5.49 -6.57 -33.80
CA VAL A 5 6.01 -7.42 -32.69
C VAL A 5 5.28 -7.14 -31.37
N HIS A 6 4.59 -6.00 -31.27
CA HIS A 6 3.70 -5.66 -30.15
C HIS A 6 2.38 -6.44 -30.14
N ASP A 7 1.76 -6.73 -31.29
CA ASP A 7 0.49 -7.48 -31.32
C ASP A 7 0.67 -8.94 -30.88
N CYS A 8 1.79 -9.56 -31.28
CA CYS A 8 2.07 -10.95 -30.94
C CYS A 8 2.38 -11.16 -29.44
N LYS A 9 2.83 -10.10 -28.74
CA LYS A 9 3.07 -10.14 -27.29
C LYS A 9 1.81 -9.87 -26.47
N LEU A 10 0.91 -9.02 -26.98
CA LEU A 10 -0.39 -8.76 -26.35
C LEU A 10 -1.27 -10.02 -26.32
N GLU A 11 -1.28 -10.79 -27.42
CA GLU A 11 -1.96 -12.09 -27.45
C GLU A 11 -1.40 -13.05 -26.37
N SER A 12 -0.08 -13.03 -26.12
CA SER A 12 0.56 -13.93 -25.14
C SER A 12 0.16 -13.64 -23.69
N VAL A 13 -0.01 -12.37 -23.31
CA VAL A 13 -0.43 -11.99 -21.95
C VAL A 13 -1.92 -12.29 -21.75
N GLU A 14 -2.74 -12.00 -22.77
CA GLU A 14 -4.17 -12.29 -22.71
C GLU A 14 -4.48 -13.80 -22.65
N THR A 15 -3.69 -14.62 -23.35
CA THR A 15 -3.78 -16.09 -23.23
C THR A 15 -3.32 -16.57 -21.85
N MET A 16 -2.23 -16.01 -21.31
CA MET A 16 -1.73 -16.35 -19.98
C MET A 16 -2.82 -16.13 -18.92
N ILE A 17 -3.51 -14.99 -19.00
CA ILE A 17 -4.50 -14.59 -17.99
C ILE A 17 -5.77 -15.46 -18.03
N LYS A 18 -6.17 -15.93 -19.22
CA LYS A 18 -7.31 -16.86 -19.37
C LYS A 18 -7.08 -18.17 -18.62
N ASP A 19 -5.82 -18.58 -18.44
CA ASP A 19 -5.46 -19.81 -17.74
C ASP A 19 -5.32 -19.64 -16.21
N LEU A 20 -5.32 -18.40 -15.70
CA LEU A 20 -5.16 -18.09 -14.26
C LEU A 20 -6.44 -18.29 -13.44
N GLY A 21 -7.56 -18.64 -14.06
CA GLY A 21 -8.81 -18.97 -13.38
C GLY A 21 -9.86 -17.84 -13.39
N ALA A 22 -11.13 -18.23 -13.31
CA ALA A 22 -12.27 -17.36 -13.60
C ALA A 22 -12.34 -16.08 -12.74
N GLY A 23 -11.90 -16.13 -11.48
CA GLY A 23 -11.88 -14.96 -10.59
C GLY A 23 -10.88 -13.90 -11.04
N VAL A 24 -9.65 -14.33 -11.38
CA VAL A 24 -8.58 -13.44 -11.88
C VAL A 24 -8.97 -12.86 -13.24
N VAL A 25 -9.51 -13.70 -14.14
CA VAL A 25 -9.99 -13.26 -15.46
C VAL A 25 -11.08 -12.21 -15.34
N SER A 26 -12.06 -12.41 -14.46
CA SER A 26 -13.15 -11.44 -14.29
C SER A 26 -12.64 -10.09 -13.77
N VAL A 27 -11.64 -10.08 -12.89
CA VAL A 27 -11.05 -8.83 -12.39
C VAL A 27 -10.21 -8.19 -13.48
N TRP A 28 -9.41 -8.97 -14.22
CA TRP A 28 -8.62 -8.49 -15.34
C TRP A 28 -9.48 -7.83 -16.41
N GLU A 29 -10.58 -8.46 -16.82
CA GLU A 29 -11.47 -7.88 -17.82
C GLU A 29 -12.09 -6.55 -17.37
N GLY A 30 -12.32 -6.40 -16.06
CA GLY A 30 -12.82 -5.17 -15.46
C GLY A 30 -11.81 -4.02 -15.38
N LEU A 31 -10.52 -4.26 -15.64
CA LEU A 31 -9.49 -3.22 -15.60
C LEU A 31 -9.63 -2.24 -16.77
N ARG A 32 -9.42 -0.95 -16.48
CA ARG A 32 -9.32 0.08 -17.51
C ARG A 32 -8.17 -0.23 -18.48
N PRO A 33 -8.33 0.11 -19.78
CA PRO A 33 -7.28 -0.12 -20.78
C PRO A 33 -5.92 0.52 -20.45
N ILE A 34 -5.91 1.62 -19.71
CA ILE A 34 -4.69 2.31 -19.28
C ILE A 34 -3.93 1.47 -18.25
N THR A 35 -4.64 0.92 -17.26
CA THR A 35 -4.09 0.07 -16.20
C THR A 35 -3.57 -1.26 -16.77
N LYS A 36 -4.30 -1.85 -17.74
CA LYS A 36 -3.83 -3.03 -18.49
C LYS A 36 -2.51 -2.75 -19.23
N LYS A 37 -2.46 -1.68 -20.03
CA LYS A 37 -1.25 -1.29 -20.77
C LYS A 37 -0.07 -0.97 -19.86
N MET A 38 -0.32 -0.38 -18.69
CA MET A 38 0.70 -0.14 -17.69
C MET A 38 1.29 -1.47 -17.19
N LEU A 39 0.45 -2.41 -16.76
CA LEU A 39 0.90 -3.73 -16.31
C LEU A 39 1.66 -4.48 -17.40
N GLU A 40 1.13 -4.52 -18.61
CA GLU A 40 1.79 -5.13 -19.77
C GLU A 40 3.15 -4.48 -20.05
N GLY A 41 3.25 -3.15 -19.93
CA GLY A 41 4.48 -2.41 -20.09
C GLY A 41 5.52 -2.74 -19.02
N VAL A 42 5.10 -2.89 -17.76
CA VAL A 42 5.97 -3.28 -16.64
C VAL A 42 6.42 -4.74 -16.78
N MET A 43 5.51 -5.65 -17.12
CA MET A 43 5.83 -7.06 -17.38
C MET A 43 6.81 -7.22 -18.55
N SER A 44 6.64 -6.42 -19.61
CA SER A 44 7.50 -6.43 -20.79
C SER A 44 8.89 -5.82 -20.55
N ALA A 45 9.02 -4.90 -19.60
CA ALA A 45 10.30 -4.29 -19.22
C ALA A 45 11.19 -5.23 -18.39
N GLY A 46 10.61 -6.26 -17.78
CA GLY A 46 11.31 -7.23 -16.94
C GLY A 46 11.55 -6.70 -15.52
N ILE A 47 11.46 -7.63 -14.55
CA ILE A 47 11.49 -7.40 -13.09
C ILE A 47 12.78 -6.68 -12.61
N ASN A 48 13.85 -6.68 -13.43
CA ASN A 48 15.15 -6.12 -13.08
C ASN A 48 15.31 -4.62 -13.39
N THR A 49 14.29 -3.95 -13.92
CA THR A 49 14.32 -2.50 -14.10
C THR A 49 13.45 -1.83 -13.05
N PRO A 50 13.99 -0.88 -12.25
CA PRO A 50 13.16 -0.12 -11.33
C PRO A 50 12.03 0.57 -12.11
N PRO A 51 10.80 0.62 -11.57
CA PRO A 51 9.61 1.09 -12.27
C PRO A 51 9.65 2.59 -12.63
N THR A 52 10.78 3.27 -12.42
CA THR A 52 10.90 4.72 -12.53
C THR A 52 10.69 5.25 -13.94
N ASN A 53 11.04 4.53 -15.02
CA ASN A 53 10.97 5.09 -16.38
C ASN A 53 9.79 4.62 -17.25
N SER A 54 9.24 3.42 -17.04
CA SER A 54 8.11 2.92 -17.85
C SER A 54 6.75 3.24 -17.24
N ALA A 55 6.63 3.20 -15.90
CA ALA A 55 5.39 3.56 -15.20
C ALA A 55 5.10 5.08 -15.28
N GLN A 56 6.13 5.93 -15.33
CA GLN A 56 5.98 7.38 -15.55
C GLN A 56 5.34 7.75 -16.89
N LYS A 57 5.35 6.83 -17.88
CA LYS A 57 4.72 7.07 -19.18
C LYS A 57 3.19 6.91 -19.13
N PHE A 58 2.66 6.32 -18.06
CA PHE A 58 1.23 6.10 -17.86
C PHE A 58 0.78 6.93 -16.65
N SER A 59 -0.36 7.61 -16.77
CA SER A 59 -0.91 8.38 -15.65
C SER A 59 -1.43 7.42 -14.58
N TYR A 60 -0.71 7.32 -13.47
CA TYR A 60 -1.20 6.63 -12.28
C TYR A 60 -2.16 7.53 -11.51
N ASP A 61 -3.33 7.01 -11.14
CA ASP A 61 -4.36 7.72 -10.40
C ASP A 61 -4.92 6.84 -9.27
N ALA A 62 -5.73 7.42 -8.39
CA ALA A 62 -6.34 6.70 -7.27
C ALA A 62 -7.25 5.53 -7.71
N HIS A 63 -7.75 5.54 -8.95
CA HIS A 63 -8.48 4.39 -9.48
C HIS A 63 -7.55 3.22 -9.80
N ALA A 64 -6.30 3.48 -10.21
CA ALA A 64 -5.32 2.44 -10.44
C ALA A 64 -4.95 1.72 -9.13
N ASP A 65 -4.91 2.42 -7.99
CA ASP A 65 -4.76 1.79 -6.66
C ASP A 65 -5.84 0.73 -6.42
N TRP A 66 -7.11 1.11 -6.61
CA TRP A 66 -8.25 0.20 -6.40
C TRP A 66 -8.23 -1.00 -7.37
N GLU A 67 -7.97 -0.75 -8.65
CA GLU A 67 -7.92 -1.78 -9.69
C GLU A 67 -6.81 -2.81 -9.42
N LEU A 68 -5.61 -2.33 -9.09
CA LEU A 68 -4.46 -3.18 -8.82
C LEU A 68 -4.58 -3.91 -7.48
N SER A 69 -5.10 -3.25 -6.44
CA SER A 69 -5.38 -3.88 -5.15
C SER A 69 -6.36 -5.04 -5.32
N ARG A 70 -7.45 -4.84 -6.07
CA ARG A 70 -8.44 -5.88 -6.34
C ARG A 70 -7.86 -7.04 -7.14
N LEU A 71 -7.03 -6.75 -8.15
CA LEU A 71 -6.33 -7.79 -8.91
C LEU A 71 -5.37 -8.58 -8.04
N LEU A 72 -4.57 -7.91 -7.20
CA LEU A 72 -3.63 -8.54 -6.28
C LEU A 72 -4.35 -9.49 -5.31
N THR A 73 -5.47 -9.07 -4.72
CA THR A 73 -6.29 -9.93 -3.86
C THR A 73 -6.78 -11.18 -4.60
N ALA A 74 -7.27 -11.03 -5.83
CA ALA A 74 -7.75 -12.16 -6.62
C ALA A 74 -6.62 -13.15 -6.95
N LEU A 75 -5.42 -12.65 -7.27
CA LEU A 75 -4.23 -13.47 -7.52
C LEU A 75 -3.82 -14.23 -6.25
N ASP A 76 -3.82 -13.57 -5.11
CA ASP A 76 -3.44 -14.16 -3.82
C ASP A 76 -4.40 -15.26 -3.37
N GLU A 77 -5.70 -15.06 -3.58
CA GLU A 77 -6.68 -16.12 -3.37
C GLU A 77 -6.48 -17.30 -4.32
N GLN A 78 -6.13 -17.03 -5.58
CA GLN A 78 -5.95 -18.06 -6.58
C GLN A 78 -4.72 -18.93 -6.28
N THR A 79 -3.64 -18.36 -5.75
CA THR A 79 -2.46 -19.16 -5.33
C THR A 79 -2.80 -20.21 -4.28
N LYS A 80 -3.81 -19.97 -3.44
CA LYS A 80 -4.27 -20.90 -2.39
C LYS A 80 -5.14 -22.03 -2.92
N LYS A 81 -5.77 -21.85 -4.10
CA LYS A 81 -6.73 -22.83 -4.66
C LYS A 81 -6.08 -24.04 -5.30
N GLY A 82 -4.74 -24.08 -5.38
CA GLY A 82 -3.97 -25.19 -5.93
C GLY A 82 -4.16 -25.32 -7.43
N SER A 83 -3.18 -24.83 -8.20
CA SER A 83 -3.13 -24.97 -9.66
C SER A 83 -1.84 -25.68 -10.07
N ASN A 84 -1.65 -25.91 -11.37
CA ASN A 84 -0.40 -26.43 -11.91
C ASN A 84 0.78 -25.52 -11.55
N ALA A 85 1.98 -26.09 -11.38
CA ALA A 85 3.17 -25.34 -10.97
C ALA A 85 3.49 -24.16 -11.89
N ASP A 86 3.31 -24.33 -13.21
CA ASP A 86 3.55 -23.28 -14.20
C ASP A 86 2.55 -22.12 -14.04
N ILE A 87 1.26 -22.43 -13.87
CA ILE A 87 0.20 -21.44 -13.64
C ILE A 87 0.42 -20.71 -12.30
N LEU A 88 0.84 -21.43 -11.26
CA LEU A 88 1.18 -20.82 -9.97
C LEU A 88 2.38 -19.87 -10.09
N HIS A 89 3.37 -20.19 -10.93
CA HIS A 89 4.50 -19.31 -11.19
C HIS A 89 4.05 -18.02 -11.90
N GLU A 90 3.20 -18.14 -12.92
CA GLU A 90 2.64 -16.98 -13.64
C GLU A 90 1.78 -16.09 -12.73
N ILE A 91 0.93 -16.68 -11.87
CA ILE A 91 0.15 -15.95 -10.86
C ILE A 91 1.08 -15.21 -9.90
N ALA A 92 2.13 -15.88 -9.42
CA ALA A 92 3.08 -15.28 -8.49
C ALA A 92 3.84 -14.12 -9.15
N GLN A 93 4.24 -14.26 -10.42
CA GLN A 93 4.91 -13.22 -11.18
C GLN A 93 4.02 -11.99 -11.41
N LEU A 94 2.75 -12.22 -11.77
CA LEU A 94 1.79 -11.15 -11.95
C LEU A 94 1.47 -10.45 -10.62
N ALA A 95 1.28 -11.21 -9.55
CA ALA A 95 1.03 -10.68 -8.21
C ALA A 95 2.20 -9.83 -7.72
N GLU A 96 3.44 -10.26 -7.97
CA GLU A 96 4.63 -9.48 -7.60
C GLU A 96 4.77 -8.22 -8.44
N THR A 97 4.37 -8.26 -9.71
CA THR A 97 4.32 -7.07 -10.58
C THR A 97 3.31 -6.05 -10.07
N CYS A 98 2.09 -6.48 -9.73
CA CYS A 98 1.06 -5.61 -9.14
C CYS A 98 1.54 -5.01 -7.83
N ALA A 99 2.09 -5.84 -6.93
CA ALA A 99 2.63 -5.39 -5.66
C ALA A 99 3.74 -4.36 -5.85
N SER A 100 4.66 -4.58 -6.81
CA SER A 100 5.75 -3.64 -7.08
C SER A 100 5.27 -2.29 -7.62
N VAL A 101 4.22 -2.28 -8.44
CA VAL A 101 3.63 -1.03 -8.95
C VAL A 101 2.92 -0.27 -7.81
N LEU A 102 2.11 -0.97 -7.02
CA LEU A 102 1.45 -0.41 -5.84
C LEU A 102 2.47 0.17 -4.85
N GLU A 103 3.53 -0.57 -4.55
CA GLU A 103 4.62 -0.14 -3.65
C GLU A 103 5.37 1.10 -4.16
N ALA A 104 5.43 1.28 -5.49
CA ALA A 104 6.18 2.35 -6.13
C ALA A 104 5.36 3.61 -6.40
N GLN A 105 4.03 3.52 -6.42
CA GLN A 105 3.15 4.63 -6.86
C GLN A 105 2.05 4.97 -5.86
N SER A 106 1.63 4.03 -5.01
CA SER A 106 0.53 4.26 -4.07
C SER A 106 0.93 5.15 -2.91
N GLY A 107 -0.04 5.92 -2.43
CA GLY A 107 0.00 6.67 -1.17
C GLY A 107 -1.24 6.42 -0.32
N SER A 108 -1.90 5.27 -0.49
CA SER A 108 -3.15 4.92 0.19
C SER A 108 -2.93 3.94 1.35
N ALA A 109 -3.52 4.25 2.51
CA ALA A 109 -3.50 3.40 3.70
C ALA A 109 -3.95 1.95 3.41
N GLU A 110 -5.02 1.78 2.63
CA GLU A 110 -5.58 0.46 2.29
C GLU A 110 -4.56 -0.40 1.53
N VAL A 111 -3.87 0.20 0.55
CA VAL A 111 -2.83 -0.48 -0.23
C VAL A 111 -1.65 -0.84 0.65
N PHE A 112 -1.23 0.06 1.55
CA PHE A 112 -0.16 -0.24 2.49
C PHE A 112 -0.50 -1.45 3.37
N ILE A 113 -1.68 -1.47 3.97
CA ILE A 113 -2.16 -2.58 4.81
C ILE A 113 -2.15 -3.88 4.01
N GLN A 114 -2.68 -3.87 2.79
CA GLN A 114 -2.70 -5.05 1.93
C GLN A 114 -1.29 -5.60 1.66
N LEU A 115 -0.34 -4.73 1.31
CA LEU A 115 1.05 -5.11 1.03
C LEU A 115 1.78 -5.60 2.29
N ALA A 116 1.56 -4.95 3.43
CA ALA A 116 2.13 -5.32 4.71
C ALA A 116 1.61 -6.68 5.19
N GLU A 117 0.30 -6.92 5.12
CA GLU A 117 -0.30 -8.23 5.43
C GLU A 117 0.25 -9.32 4.52
N ARG A 118 0.39 -9.03 3.22
CA ARG A 118 0.98 -9.96 2.25
C ARG A 118 2.41 -10.31 2.65
N ALA A 119 3.23 -9.33 3.00
CA ALA A 119 4.62 -9.54 3.44
C ALA A 119 4.68 -10.40 4.72
N ILE A 120 3.81 -10.14 5.70
CA ILE A 120 3.71 -10.92 6.94
C ILE A 120 3.32 -12.37 6.64
N LYS A 121 2.28 -12.59 5.83
CA LYS A 121 1.79 -13.93 5.44
C LYS A 121 2.87 -14.73 4.70
N GLN A 122 3.76 -14.06 3.98
CA GLN A 122 4.88 -14.66 3.25
C GLN A 122 6.18 -14.75 4.07
N HIS A 123 6.16 -14.34 5.34
CA HIS A 123 7.35 -14.23 6.20
C HIS A 123 8.48 -13.38 5.58
N ASN A 124 8.12 -12.41 4.74
CA ASN A 124 9.07 -11.53 4.06
C ASN A 124 9.24 -10.21 4.85
N TYR A 125 9.87 -10.31 6.02
CA TYR A 125 10.05 -9.15 6.91
C TYR A 125 10.93 -8.06 6.32
N ASN A 126 11.88 -8.41 5.43
CA ASN A 126 12.67 -7.43 4.69
C ASN A 126 11.81 -6.55 3.77
N LYS A 127 10.70 -7.10 3.24
CA LYS A 127 9.76 -6.31 2.43
C LYS A 127 8.88 -5.43 3.30
N LEU A 128 8.47 -5.91 4.47
CA LEU A 128 7.73 -5.11 5.45
C LEU A 128 8.55 -3.91 5.95
N ASP A 129 9.84 -4.11 6.22
CA ASP A 129 10.78 -3.06 6.64
C ASP A 129 10.89 -1.95 5.59
N LYS A 130 11.11 -2.33 4.31
CA LYS A 130 11.14 -1.39 3.18
C LYS A 130 9.81 -0.66 2.95
N LEU A 131 8.68 -1.30 3.27
CA LEU A 131 7.38 -0.65 3.23
C LEU A 131 7.30 0.43 4.32
N ALA A 132 7.72 0.10 5.54
CA ALA A 132 7.74 1.02 6.67
C ALA A 132 8.61 2.26 6.39
N ASP A 133 9.81 2.09 5.84
CA ASP A 133 10.71 3.19 5.46
C ASP A 133 10.01 4.23 4.56
N ARG A 134 9.11 3.79 3.68
CA ARG A 134 8.41 4.65 2.73
C ARG A 134 7.20 5.37 3.31
N LEU A 135 6.73 4.98 4.49
CA LEU A 135 5.54 5.60 5.09
C LEU A 135 5.76 7.10 5.29
N SER A 136 6.82 7.49 5.99
CA SER A 136 7.11 8.91 6.23
C SER A 136 7.52 9.68 4.97
N GLU A 137 8.00 8.99 3.94
CA GLU A 137 8.43 9.62 2.69
C GLU A 137 7.25 9.96 1.76
N ARG A 138 6.16 9.19 1.82
CA ARG A 138 5.09 9.23 0.81
C ARG A 138 3.70 9.50 1.36
N PHE A 139 3.45 9.15 2.61
CA PHE A 139 2.11 9.21 3.19
C PHE A 139 2.00 10.48 4.04
N SER A 140 0.82 11.09 3.99
CA SER A 140 0.50 12.17 4.93
C SER A 140 0.30 11.60 6.32
N SER A 141 0.42 12.45 7.36
CA SER A 141 0.09 12.04 8.73
C SER A 141 -1.33 11.48 8.84
N GLY A 142 -2.28 12.02 8.08
CA GLY A 142 -3.65 11.51 8.00
C GLY A 142 -3.75 10.11 7.41
N GLU A 143 -3.02 9.81 6.33
CA GLU A 143 -2.99 8.45 5.77
C GLU A 143 -2.30 7.46 6.71
N ILE A 144 -1.25 7.88 7.42
CA ILE A 144 -0.60 7.01 8.42
C ILE A 144 -1.55 6.75 9.61
N ALA A 145 -2.29 7.76 10.07
CA ALA A 145 -3.33 7.57 11.08
C ALA A 145 -4.48 6.67 10.57
N GLU A 146 -4.83 6.78 9.29
CA GLU A 146 -5.82 5.91 8.67
C GLU A 146 -5.36 4.45 8.63
N ILE A 147 -4.06 4.17 8.46
CA ILE A 147 -3.52 2.81 8.60
C ILE A 147 -3.82 2.25 9.99
N VAL A 148 -3.55 3.02 11.05
CA VAL A 148 -3.82 2.62 12.44
C VAL A 148 -5.31 2.32 12.63
N ARG A 149 -6.19 3.13 12.04
CA ARG A 149 -7.64 3.02 12.18
C ARG A 149 -8.22 1.82 11.42
N GLN A 150 -7.68 1.48 10.25
CA GLN A 150 -8.25 0.46 9.36
C GLN A 150 -7.78 -0.97 9.64
N THR A 151 -6.68 -1.17 10.39
CA THR A 151 -6.12 -2.52 10.63
C THR A 151 -6.11 -2.90 12.10
N ASP A 152 -6.43 -4.16 12.38
CA ASP A 152 -6.28 -4.77 13.72
C ASP A 152 -4.97 -5.54 13.88
N VAL A 153 -4.13 -5.60 12.84
CA VAL A 153 -2.86 -6.35 12.87
C VAL A 153 -1.85 -5.59 13.73
N PRO A 154 -1.42 -6.12 14.89
CA PRO A 154 -0.62 -5.36 15.86
C PRO A 154 0.71 -4.87 15.28
N GLN A 155 1.36 -5.68 14.43
CA GLN A 155 2.63 -5.33 13.80
C GLN A 155 2.48 -4.13 12.86
N ILE A 156 1.38 -4.07 12.09
CA ILE A 156 1.11 -2.97 11.15
C ILE A 156 0.79 -1.69 11.92
N ARG A 157 -0.04 -1.81 12.97
CA ARG A 157 -0.36 -0.67 13.86
C ARG A 157 0.87 -0.12 14.55
N ALA A 158 1.75 -0.98 15.06
CA ALA A 158 2.98 -0.56 15.73
C ALA A 158 3.87 0.25 14.78
N ILE A 159 4.08 -0.23 13.55
CA ILE A 159 4.85 0.49 12.51
C ILE A 159 4.21 1.86 12.23
N ALA A 160 2.89 1.94 12.10
CA ALA A 160 2.21 3.20 11.81
C ALA A 160 2.27 4.19 12.98
N TYR A 161 2.09 3.73 14.23
CA TYR A 161 2.27 4.57 15.43
C TYR A 161 3.70 5.07 15.58
N GLU A 162 4.69 4.18 15.42
CA GLU A 162 6.10 4.54 15.42
C GLU A 162 6.40 5.60 14.36
N THR A 163 5.91 5.40 13.14
CA THR A 163 6.08 6.38 12.05
C THR A 163 5.46 7.73 12.43
N LEU A 164 4.24 7.76 12.97
CA LEU A 164 3.59 9.00 13.43
C LEU A 164 4.40 9.68 14.54
N ALA A 165 4.87 8.92 15.53
CA ALA A 165 5.67 9.43 16.64
C ALA A 165 6.99 10.04 16.18
N LEU A 166 7.54 9.58 15.05
CA LEU A 166 8.75 10.13 14.45
C LEU A 166 8.49 11.39 13.59
N LEU A 167 7.25 11.69 13.21
CA LEU A 167 6.93 12.91 12.45
C LEU A 167 7.14 14.19 13.29
N PRO A 168 7.36 15.34 12.62
CA PRO A 168 7.32 16.65 13.28
C PRO A 168 5.96 16.90 13.92
N ILE A 169 5.93 17.48 15.12
CA ILE A 169 4.69 17.82 15.85
C ILE A 169 3.71 18.63 14.99
N PRO A 170 4.13 19.65 14.20
CA PRO A 170 3.21 20.39 13.33
C PRO A 170 2.45 19.55 12.31
N SER A 171 2.96 18.38 11.93
CA SER A 171 2.29 17.45 11.02
C SER A 171 1.21 16.61 11.73
N ILE A 172 1.32 16.45 13.05
CA ILE A 172 0.39 15.66 13.88
C ILE A 172 -0.75 16.56 14.40
N LEU A 173 -0.46 17.84 14.67
CA LEU A 173 -1.43 18.79 15.22
C LEU A 173 -2.81 18.79 14.54
N PRO A 174 -2.93 18.82 13.20
CA PRO A 174 -4.25 18.83 12.55
C PRO A 174 -5.10 17.59 12.85
N LEU A 175 -4.47 16.46 13.22
CA LEU A 175 -5.16 15.22 13.54
C LEU A 175 -5.82 15.26 14.93
N LEU A 176 -5.31 16.10 15.85
CA LEU A 176 -5.92 16.29 17.17
C LEU A 176 -7.29 16.97 17.07
N ASP A 177 -7.46 17.83 16.08
CA ASP A 177 -8.71 18.55 15.82
C ASP A 177 -9.74 17.70 15.05
N ASP A 178 -9.33 16.55 14.50
CA ASP A 178 -10.20 15.63 13.78
C ASP A 178 -10.70 14.52 14.73
N PRO A 179 -12.02 14.45 15.04
CA PRO A 179 -12.57 13.42 15.93
C PRO A 179 -12.31 11.98 15.46
N LEU A 180 -12.01 11.77 14.18
CA LEU A 180 -11.70 10.44 13.66
C LEU A 180 -10.28 9.99 14.05
N TYR A 181 -9.36 10.95 14.24
CA TYR A 181 -7.94 10.68 14.44
C TYR A 181 -7.38 11.22 15.77
N SER A 182 -8.17 11.96 16.56
CA SER A 182 -7.72 12.63 17.78
C SER A 182 -7.04 11.68 18.76
N ASP A 183 -7.63 10.51 19.00
CA ASP A 183 -7.09 9.52 19.92
C ASP A 183 -5.81 8.88 19.39
N ILE A 184 -5.73 8.67 18.06
CA ILE A 184 -4.53 8.14 17.40
C ILE A 184 -3.39 9.16 17.49
N ALA A 185 -3.70 10.43 17.27
CA ALA A 185 -2.74 11.53 17.36
C ALA A 185 -2.24 11.75 18.79
N ALA A 186 -3.13 11.71 19.78
CA ALA A 186 -2.77 11.79 21.20
C ALA A 186 -1.85 10.64 21.60
N ASN A 187 -2.17 9.40 21.22
CA ASN A 187 -1.31 8.24 21.49
C ASN A 187 0.06 8.36 20.79
N ALA A 188 0.11 8.87 19.56
CA ALA A 188 1.38 9.09 18.86
C ALA A 188 2.24 10.16 19.55
N LEU A 189 1.61 11.23 20.08
CA LEU A 189 2.30 12.24 20.88
C LEU A 189 2.75 11.70 22.23
N GLU A 190 1.96 10.83 22.87
CA GLU A 190 2.36 10.13 24.10
C GLU A 190 3.60 9.26 23.86
N GLN A 191 3.60 8.49 22.77
CA GLN A 191 4.77 7.72 22.35
C GLN A 191 5.97 8.64 22.09
N LYS A 192 5.76 9.76 21.39
CA LYS A 192 6.82 10.77 21.15
C LYS A 192 7.36 11.38 22.44
N ALA A 193 6.50 11.66 23.40
CA ALA A 193 6.82 12.25 24.69
C ALA A 193 7.64 11.31 25.57
N TYR A 194 7.26 10.04 25.64
CA TYR A 194 7.83 9.11 26.63
C TYR A 194 8.84 8.12 26.05
N GLU A 195 8.64 7.63 24.83
CA GLU A 195 9.58 6.69 24.19
C GLU A 195 10.71 7.42 23.45
N TYR A 196 10.42 8.62 22.90
CA TYR A 196 11.38 9.43 22.15
C TYR A 196 11.85 10.69 22.88
N ASP A 197 11.52 10.82 24.16
CA ASP A 197 11.97 11.90 25.05
C ASP A 197 11.70 13.33 24.55
N SER A 198 10.58 13.55 23.85
CA SER A 198 10.20 14.88 23.35
C SER A 198 9.52 15.73 24.43
N GLU A 199 10.23 16.74 24.95
CA GLU A 199 9.68 17.73 25.89
C GLU A 199 8.54 18.54 25.26
N GLU A 200 8.68 18.92 23.98
CA GLU A 200 7.64 19.65 23.24
C GLU A 200 6.33 18.85 23.14
N ALA A 201 6.40 17.52 22.98
CA ALA A 201 5.22 16.67 22.97
C ALA A 201 4.58 16.57 24.36
N ARG A 202 5.37 16.51 25.44
CA ARG A 202 4.88 16.50 26.83
C ARG A 202 4.12 17.79 27.15
N ASP A 203 4.74 18.94 26.87
CA ASP A 203 4.13 20.26 27.10
C ASP A 203 2.80 20.41 26.36
N LEU A 204 2.70 19.81 25.17
CA LEU A 204 1.48 19.84 24.37
C LEU A 204 0.38 18.94 24.94
N LEU A 205 0.71 17.74 25.42
CA LEU A 205 -0.23 16.84 26.07
C LEU A 205 -0.79 17.46 27.36
N ASP A 206 0.06 18.06 28.19
CA ASP A 206 -0.36 18.75 29.41
C ASP A 206 -1.36 19.88 29.11
N GLN A 207 -1.16 20.62 28.01
CA GLN A 207 -2.09 21.67 27.57
C GLN A 207 -3.44 21.11 27.11
N LEU A 208 -3.44 19.95 26.43
CA LEU A 208 -4.67 19.29 25.98
C LEU A 208 -5.50 18.77 27.15
N ASP A 209 -4.84 18.18 28.16
CA ASP A 209 -5.51 17.67 29.37
C ASP A 209 -6.17 18.81 30.15
N LEU A 210 -5.45 19.92 30.37
CA LEU A 210 -6.00 21.13 30.98
C LEU A 210 -7.21 21.69 30.20
N GLY A 211 -7.15 21.66 28.86
CA GLY A 211 -8.25 22.11 28.00
C GLY A 211 -9.49 21.22 28.08
N ASN A 212 -9.31 19.91 28.25
CA ASN A 212 -10.41 18.95 28.37
C ASN A 212 -11.08 19.01 29.75
N GLU A 213 -10.32 19.24 30.82
CA GLU A 213 -10.87 19.44 32.16
C GLU A 213 -11.79 20.68 32.22
N ILE A 214 -11.37 21.81 31.63
CA ILE A 214 -12.15 23.06 31.62
C ILE A 214 -13.45 22.94 30.83
N ARG A 215 -13.52 22.08 29.80
CA ARG A 215 -14.70 21.90 28.95
C ARG A 215 -15.73 20.91 29.52
N SER A 216 -15.36 20.20 30.58
CA SER A 216 -16.19 19.16 31.20
C SER A 216 -17.00 19.65 32.40
N ASP A 217 -16.81 20.92 32.81
CA ASP A 217 -17.59 21.67 33.81
C ASP A 217 -18.69 22.54 33.17
#